data_AF-A0A1X1BP31-F1
#
_entry.id   AF-A0A1X1BP31-F1
#
_cell.length_a   1.000
_cell.length_b   1.000
_cell.length_c   1.000
_cell.angle_alpha   90.00
_cell.angle_beta   90.00
_cell.angle_gamma   90.00
#
_symmetry.space_group_name_H-M   'P 1'
#
loop_
_entity.id
_entity.type
_entity.pdbx_description
1 polymer ?
#
loop_
_entity_poly.entity_id
_entity_poly.type
_entity_poly.pdbx_seq_one_letter_code
_entity_poly.pdbx_strand_id
1 'polypeptide(L)'
;MPPFKILTARRNDHLRAISTSAVRRDQSAEELGPTIKRPRRYLDMKTFRKFLQQQKTLDIEREKKAIAQAHAKPPPDGWGVLEFLNAAGVGDGAELIAESFGSWNEFISSTIEDLYTNNSMTNKQRRIVFKHITLYNHGMWPHSEDADYIIAFQAKPLANEGKPWNAEDDAELKRLADHYDPDFGDPWLYISWEMQRTIEEVQDRYIQLVTIPKYRSDTCEIAVTKAYKPLLMNRKFKLDPPFLYIIPSKENFPLTHIYRNRDDRTPVQPEDVFSEQFRAYRRSECFKN
;
A
#
# COMPACT_ATOMS: atom_id res chain seq x y z
N MET A 1 29.87 56.34 -49.46
CA MET A 1 28.73 56.80 -50.28
C MET A 1 27.67 55.70 -50.32
N PRO A 2 26.38 56.08 -50.32
CA PRO A 2 25.23 55.25 -49.92
C PRO A 2 24.80 54.22 -50.98
N PRO A 3 23.99 53.20 -50.60
CA PRO A 3 23.46 52.22 -51.54
C PRO A 3 22.13 52.66 -52.19
N PHE A 4 22.08 52.43 -53.50
CA PHE A 4 20.98 51.97 -54.36
C PHE A 4 19.54 52.50 -54.19
N LYS A 5 19.08 53.19 -55.25
CA LYS A 5 17.68 53.40 -55.64
C LYS A 5 17.05 52.09 -56.12
N ILE A 6 15.80 51.81 -55.75
CA ILE A 6 14.83 51.12 -56.63
C ILE A 6 13.48 51.85 -56.57
N LEU A 7 12.96 52.07 -57.77
CA LEU A 7 11.79 52.86 -58.14
C LEU A 7 10.46 52.19 -57.77
N THR A 8 9.49 53.05 -57.48
CA THR A 8 8.06 52.77 -57.32
C THR A 8 7.42 52.22 -58.59
N ALA A 9 6.52 51.23 -58.43
CA ALA A 9 5.44 50.97 -59.36
C ALA A 9 4.15 50.66 -58.57
N ARG A 10 3.21 51.61 -58.59
CA ARG A 10 1.80 51.45 -58.22
C ARG A 10 1.17 50.35 -59.08
N ARG A 11 0.32 49.52 -58.49
CA ARG A 11 -0.74 48.81 -59.22
C ARG A 11 -2.08 48.96 -58.51
N ASN A 12 -3.07 49.31 -59.32
CA ASN A 12 -4.41 49.75 -58.98
C ASN A 12 -5.24 48.68 -58.27
N ASP A 13 -5.80 49.04 -57.11
CA ASP A 13 -6.91 48.33 -56.49
C ASP A 13 -8.24 48.86 -57.06
N HIS A 14 -8.81 48.11 -57.99
CA HIS A 14 -10.24 48.22 -58.33
C HIS A 14 -10.85 46.82 -58.36
N LEU A 15 -11.20 46.30 -57.18
CA LEU A 15 -12.14 45.20 -57.06
C LEU A 15 -13.45 45.74 -56.48
N ARG A 16 -14.51 45.60 -57.28
CA ARG A 16 -15.88 46.03 -57.03
C ARG A 16 -16.43 45.37 -55.76
N ALA A 17 -16.70 46.16 -54.73
CA ALA A 17 -17.52 45.73 -53.60
C ALA A 17 -18.99 45.77 -54.01
N ILE A 18 -19.65 44.61 -54.06
CA ILE A 18 -21.10 44.53 -54.20
C ILE A 18 -21.68 44.89 -52.84
N SER A 19 -22.27 46.08 -52.74
CA SER A 19 -23.04 46.53 -51.58
C SER A 19 -24.36 45.78 -51.53
N THR A 20 -24.46 44.77 -50.66
CA THR A 20 -25.75 44.19 -50.29
C THR A 20 -26.28 44.94 -49.06
N SER A 21 -27.44 45.58 -49.20
CA SER A 21 -28.12 46.28 -48.12
C SER A 21 -28.38 45.35 -46.92
N ALA A 22 -28.19 45.88 -45.71
CA ALA A 22 -28.52 45.16 -44.49
C ALA A 22 -30.03 44.90 -44.41
N VAL A 23 -30.41 43.65 -44.19
CA VAL A 23 -31.80 43.26 -43.89
C VAL A 23 -32.19 43.92 -42.56
N ARG A 24 -33.20 44.80 -42.61
CA ARG A 24 -33.82 45.37 -41.42
C ARG A 24 -34.39 44.23 -40.57
N ARG A 25 -33.88 44.08 -39.34
CA ARG A 25 -34.54 43.26 -38.31
C ARG A 25 -35.69 44.08 -37.74
N ASP A 26 -36.91 43.72 -38.09
CA ASP A 26 -38.08 44.12 -37.30
C ASP A 26 -37.98 43.49 -35.90
N GLN A 27 -38.20 44.32 -34.89
CA GLN A 27 -38.10 43.99 -33.46
C GLN A 27 -39.42 43.39 -32.95
N SER A 28 -39.77 42.17 -33.36
CA SER A 28 -40.82 41.39 -32.70
C SER A 28 -40.26 40.05 -32.23
N ALA A 29 -39.56 40.10 -31.09
CA ALA A 29 -38.80 38.98 -30.54
C ALA A 29 -39.54 38.28 -29.39
N GLU A 30 -40.84 38.01 -29.50
CA GLU A 30 -41.60 37.40 -28.40
C GLU A 30 -42.37 36.10 -28.73
N GLU A 31 -42.35 35.58 -29.97
CA GLU A 31 -43.23 34.45 -30.29
C GLU A 31 -42.66 33.42 -31.27
N LEU A 32 -41.44 32.94 -31.04
CA LEU A 32 -40.94 31.74 -31.71
C LEU A 32 -40.29 30.84 -30.66
N GLY A 33 -40.82 29.62 -30.51
CA GLY A 33 -40.32 28.60 -29.59
C GLY A 33 -38.83 28.25 -29.77
N PRO A 34 -38.30 27.24 -29.05
CA PRO A 34 -36.88 26.96 -29.02
C PRO A 34 -36.31 26.88 -30.44
N THR A 35 -35.36 27.77 -30.74
CA THR A 35 -34.80 27.91 -32.10
C THR A 35 -34.43 26.54 -32.68
N ILE A 36 -35.12 26.16 -33.77
CA ILE A 36 -34.89 24.89 -34.46
C ILE A 36 -33.44 24.92 -34.97
N LYS A 37 -32.54 24.22 -34.26
CA LYS A 37 -31.13 24.15 -34.63
C LYS A 37 -31.03 23.40 -35.94
N ARG A 38 -30.67 24.09 -37.02
CA ARG A 38 -30.39 23.47 -38.32
C ARG A 38 -29.34 22.36 -38.11
N PRO A 39 -29.52 21.18 -38.72
CA PRO A 39 -28.53 20.11 -38.61
C PRO A 39 -27.17 20.63 -39.09
N ARG A 40 -26.12 20.39 -38.28
CA ARG A 40 -24.78 20.88 -38.57
C ARG A 40 -24.28 20.26 -39.88
N ARG A 41 -23.77 21.11 -40.79
CA ARG A 41 -23.36 20.72 -42.15
C ARG A 41 -22.03 19.95 -42.20
N TYR A 42 -21.24 19.98 -41.12
CA TYR A 42 -19.91 19.36 -41.02
C TYR A 42 -19.70 18.70 -39.65
N LEU A 43 -18.92 17.62 -39.63
CA LEU A 43 -18.49 16.93 -38.41
C LEU A 43 -17.50 17.81 -37.64
N ASP A 44 -17.89 18.26 -36.45
CA ASP A 44 -17.02 19.01 -35.56
C ASP A 44 -16.13 18.03 -34.77
N MET A 45 -14.85 17.95 -35.18
CA MET A 45 -13.87 17.07 -34.54
C MET A 45 -13.69 17.36 -33.05
N LYS A 46 -13.94 18.59 -32.58
CA LYS A 46 -13.84 18.93 -31.16
C LYS A 46 -15.00 18.34 -30.37
N THR A 47 -16.23 18.42 -30.88
CA THR A 47 -17.39 17.77 -30.25
C THR A 47 -17.30 16.26 -30.32
N PHE A 48 -16.78 15.71 -31.44
CA PHE A 48 -16.57 14.28 -31.57
C PHE A 48 -15.55 13.74 -30.57
N ARG A 49 -14.40 14.43 -30.39
CA ARG A 49 -13.42 14.05 -29.35
C ARG A 49 -14.01 14.13 -27.94
N LYS A 50 -14.82 15.16 -27.65
CA LYS A 50 -15.53 15.26 -26.36
C LYS A 50 -16.51 14.12 -26.15
N PHE A 51 -17.28 13.76 -27.18
CA PHE A 51 -18.19 12.64 -27.14
C PHE A 51 -17.44 11.32 -26.89
N LEU A 52 -16.31 11.08 -27.57
CA LEU A 52 -15.47 9.90 -27.32
C LEU A 52 -14.93 9.86 -25.88
N GLN A 53 -14.50 11.01 -25.34
CA GLN A 53 -14.07 11.10 -23.94
C GLN A 53 -15.21 10.76 -22.98
N GLN A 54 -16.41 11.30 -23.22
CA GLN A 54 -17.60 11.01 -22.41
C GLN A 54 -18.02 9.54 -22.51
N GLN A 55 -17.97 8.95 -23.71
CA GLN A 55 -18.26 7.54 -23.91
C GLN A 55 -17.27 6.68 -23.12
N LYS A 56 -15.97 6.99 -23.22
CA LYS A 56 -14.92 6.29 -22.48
C LYS A 56 -15.11 6.39 -20.96
N THR A 57 -15.49 7.55 -20.44
CA THR A 57 -15.76 7.69 -19.00
C THR A 57 -16.97 6.86 -18.56
N LEU A 58 -18.05 6.85 -19.35
CA LEU A 58 -19.23 6.02 -19.06
C LEU A 58 -18.94 4.52 -19.09
N ASP A 59 -18.09 4.08 -20.02
CA ASP A 59 -17.68 2.68 -20.09
C ASP A 59 -16.82 2.29 -18.88
N ILE A 60 -15.89 3.16 -18.44
CA ILE A 60 -15.10 2.96 -17.22
C ILE A 60 -16.00 2.92 -15.98
N GLU A 61 -17.01 3.79 -15.88
CA GLU A 61 -17.95 3.81 -14.76
C GLU A 61 -18.81 2.53 -14.73
N ARG A 62 -19.27 2.06 -15.89
CA ARG A 62 -19.98 0.78 -16.00
C ARG A 62 -19.11 -0.40 -15.57
N GLU A 63 -17.85 -0.43 -15.99
CA GLU A 63 -16.90 -1.47 -15.57
C GLU A 63 -16.65 -1.43 -14.06
N LYS A 64 -16.40 -0.24 -13.50
CA LYS A 64 -16.26 -0.05 -12.04
C LYS A 64 -17.48 -0.54 -11.28
N LYS A 65 -18.69 -0.26 -11.77
CA LYS A 65 -19.93 -0.72 -11.15
C LYS A 65 -20.05 -2.24 -11.22
N ALA A 66 -19.73 -2.86 -12.35
CA ALA A 66 -19.75 -4.31 -12.48
C ALA A 66 -18.74 -4.99 -11.53
N ILE A 67 -17.53 -4.44 -11.40
CA ILE A 67 -16.52 -4.92 -10.45
C ILE A 67 -17.01 -4.76 -9.02
N ALA A 68 -17.56 -3.60 -8.66
CA ALA A 68 -18.10 -3.36 -7.32
C ALA A 68 -19.25 -4.32 -6.97
N GLN A 69 -20.12 -4.64 -7.93
CA GLN A 69 -21.20 -5.62 -7.76
C GLN A 69 -20.68 -7.06 -7.63
N ALA A 70 -19.64 -7.43 -8.37
CA ALA A 70 -19.03 -8.76 -8.31
C ALA A 70 -18.28 -8.99 -6.98
N HIS A 71 -17.67 -7.94 -6.42
CA HIS A 71 -16.93 -7.99 -5.17
C HIS A 71 -17.72 -7.42 -3.97
N ALA A 72 -19.05 -7.29 -4.11
CA ALA A 72 -19.92 -6.85 -3.04
C ALA A 72 -19.89 -7.84 -1.86
N LYS A 73 -19.82 -7.32 -0.63
CA LYS A 73 -19.89 -8.15 0.57
C LYS A 73 -21.28 -8.80 0.69
N PRO A 74 -21.36 -10.09 1.06
CA PRO A 74 -22.64 -10.77 1.22
C PRO A 74 -23.40 -10.21 2.43
N PRO A 75 -24.75 -10.17 2.38
CA PRO A 75 -25.54 -9.64 3.48
C PRO A 75 -25.24 -10.36 4.81
N PRO A 76 -25.29 -9.66 5.95
CA PRO A 76 -25.27 -10.32 7.27
C PRO A 76 -26.39 -11.35 7.41
N ASP A 77 -26.21 -12.32 8.29
CA ASP A 77 -27.19 -13.40 8.50
C ASP A 77 -28.59 -12.84 8.84
N GLY A 78 -29.57 -13.15 7.99
CA GLY A 78 -30.96 -12.70 8.15
C GLY A 78 -31.23 -11.26 7.71
N TRP A 79 -30.27 -10.57 7.10
CA TRP A 79 -30.45 -9.20 6.61
C TRP A 79 -30.77 -9.18 5.11
N GLY A 80 -31.87 -8.51 4.76
CA GLY A 80 -32.13 -8.00 3.42
C GLY A 80 -31.93 -6.49 3.34
N VAL A 81 -32.28 -5.91 2.19
CA VAL A 81 -32.20 -4.45 1.98
C VAL A 81 -33.13 -3.72 2.95
N LEU A 82 -34.31 -4.27 3.23
CA LEU A 82 -35.29 -3.67 4.14
C LEU A 82 -34.77 -3.62 5.58
N GLU A 83 -34.23 -4.72 6.08
CA GLU A 83 -33.67 -4.84 7.42
C GLU A 83 -32.49 -3.88 7.60
N PHE A 84 -31.64 -3.75 6.57
CA PHE A 84 -30.56 -2.77 6.56
C PHE A 84 -31.08 -1.33 6.66
N LEU A 85 -32.09 -0.97 5.87
CA LEU A 85 -32.68 0.37 5.88
C LEU A 85 -33.32 0.70 7.23
N ASN A 86 -34.03 -0.25 7.83
CA ASN A 86 -34.63 -0.12 9.15
C ASN A 86 -33.55 0.05 10.23
N ALA A 87 -32.49 -0.77 10.20
CA ALA A 87 -31.37 -0.66 11.14
C ALA A 87 -30.59 0.66 10.97
N ALA A 88 -30.53 1.20 9.74
CA ALA A 88 -29.92 2.51 9.46
C ALA A 88 -30.77 3.70 9.91
N GLY A 89 -32.00 3.47 10.40
CA GLY A 89 -32.92 4.51 10.87
C GLY A 89 -33.75 5.18 9.76
N VAL A 90 -33.92 4.51 8.61
CA VAL A 90 -34.84 4.93 7.54
C VAL A 90 -36.20 4.31 7.84
N GLY A 91 -37.03 4.95 8.66
CA GLY A 91 -38.35 4.43 9.02
C GLY A 91 -39.45 4.69 7.98
N ASP A 92 -39.44 5.88 7.37
CA ASP A 92 -40.51 6.29 6.45
C ASP A 92 -40.23 5.79 5.02
N GLY A 93 -41.08 4.90 4.50
CA GLY A 93 -41.02 4.45 3.10
C GLY A 93 -39.88 3.47 2.79
N ALA A 94 -39.32 2.79 3.81
CA ALA A 94 -38.22 1.83 3.64
C ALA A 94 -38.56 0.69 2.66
N GLU A 95 -39.81 0.22 2.64
CA GLU A 95 -40.29 -0.83 1.73
C GLU A 95 -40.21 -0.40 0.26
N LEU A 96 -40.73 0.78 -0.07
CA LEU A 96 -40.66 1.37 -1.41
C LEU A 96 -39.21 1.59 -1.87
N ILE A 97 -38.33 1.95 -0.93
CA ILE A 97 -36.90 2.11 -1.21
C ILE A 97 -36.27 0.73 -1.44
N ALA A 98 -36.59 -0.27 -0.64
CA ALA A 98 -36.06 -1.63 -0.82
C ALA A 98 -36.48 -2.24 -2.16
N GLU A 99 -37.74 -2.06 -2.57
CA GLU A 99 -38.27 -2.52 -3.86
C GLU A 99 -37.59 -1.88 -5.07
N SER A 100 -37.02 -0.68 -4.90
CA SER A 100 -36.33 0.01 -5.99
C SER A 100 -34.96 -0.59 -6.33
N PHE A 101 -34.44 -1.50 -5.51
CA PHE A 101 -33.19 -2.23 -5.77
C PHE A 101 -33.51 -3.68 -6.13
N GLY A 102 -32.94 -4.19 -7.23
CA GLY A 102 -33.22 -5.54 -7.70
C GLY A 102 -32.46 -6.62 -6.92
N SER A 103 -31.35 -6.27 -6.26
CA SER A 103 -30.54 -7.19 -5.46
C SER A 103 -29.76 -6.49 -4.37
N TRP A 104 -29.32 -7.27 -3.36
CA TRP A 104 -28.41 -6.79 -2.32
C TRP A 104 -27.12 -6.19 -2.90
N ASN A 105 -26.52 -6.88 -3.87
CA ASN A 105 -25.24 -6.47 -4.47
C ASN A 105 -25.38 -5.11 -5.18
N GLU A 106 -26.52 -4.87 -5.83
CA GLU A 106 -26.83 -3.57 -6.43
C GLU A 106 -26.99 -2.47 -5.38
N PHE A 107 -27.70 -2.77 -4.29
CA PHE A 107 -27.88 -1.83 -3.18
C PHE A 107 -26.54 -1.42 -2.54
N ILE A 108 -25.70 -2.39 -2.16
CA ILE A 108 -24.47 -2.10 -1.41
C ILE A 108 -23.33 -1.50 -2.26
N SER A 109 -23.40 -1.70 -3.58
CA SER A 109 -22.47 -1.08 -4.54
C SER A 109 -22.98 0.27 -5.10
N SER A 110 -24.16 0.74 -4.67
CA SER A 110 -24.75 1.98 -5.17
C SER A 110 -23.89 3.20 -4.83
N THR A 111 -23.60 4.04 -5.82
CA THR A 111 -22.92 5.31 -5.60
C THR A 111 -23.89 6.38 -5.13
N ILE A 112 -23.36 7.52 -4.68
CA ILE A 112 -24.22 8.62 -4.25
C ILE A 112 -25.06 9.17 -5.42
N GLU A 113 -24.53 9.15 -6.64
CA GLU A 113 -25.24 9.56 -7.87
C GLU A 113 -26.40 8.61 -8.20
N ASP A 114 -26.20 7.30 -8.03
CA ASP A 114 -27.27 6.30 -8.20
C ASP A 114 -28.41 6.55 -7.20
N LEU A 115 -28.07 6.86 -5.94
CA LEU A 115 -29.07 7.21 -4.91
C LEU A 115 -29.81 8.52 -5.21
N TYR A 116 -29.16 9.50 -5.84
CA TYR A 116 -29.82 10.73 -6.29
C TYR A 116 -30.77 10.53 -7.46
N THR A 117 -30.50 9.54 -8.32
CA THR A 117 -31.35 9.18 -9.45
C THR A 117 -32.65 8.51 -8.99
N ASN A 118 -32.62 7.88 -7.82
CA ASN A 118 -33.78 7.24 -7.23
C ASN A 118 -34.74 8.24 -6.57
N ASN A 119 -35.94 8.38 -7.13
CA ASN A 119 -36.96 9.34 -6.69
C ASN A 119 -37.75 8.90 -5.45
N SER A 120 -37.59 7.66 -4.97
CA SER A 120 -38.32 7.15 -3.79
C SER A 120 -37.77 7.69 -2.45
N MET A 121 -36.59 8.31 -2.45
CA MET A 121 -35.91 8.78 -1.24
C MET A 121 -35.83 10.29 -1.11
N THR A 122 -35.94 10.78 0.11
CA THR A 122 -35.58 12.15 0.46
C THR A 122 -34.06 12.35 0.49
N ASN A 123 -33.59 13.59 0.32
CA ASN A 123 -32.15 13.92 0.40
C ASN A 123 -31.52 13.53 1.75
N LYS A 124 -32.30 13.56 2.85
CA LYS A 124 -31.82 13.14 4.17
C LYS A 124 -31.61 11.61 4.20
N GLN A 125 -32.57 10.84 3.69
CA GLN A 125 -32.47 9.38 3.61
C GLN A 125 -31.31 8.94 2.72
N ARG A 126 -31.14 9.56 1.54
CA ARG A 126 -29.99 9.29 0.64
C ARG A 126 -28.64 9.40 1.35
N ARG A 127 -28.45 10.45 2.17
CA ARG A 127 -27.21 10.65 2.95
C ARG A 127 -27.03 9.60 4.04
N ILE A 128 -28.11 9.23 4.72
CA ILE A 128 -28.09 8.20 5.77
C ILE A 128 -27.75 6.84 5.16
N VAL A 129 -28.42 6.46 4.07
CA VAL A 129 -28.18 5.20 3.35
C VAL A 129 -26.74 5.15 2.86
N PHE A 130 -26.26 6.19 2.17
CA PHE A 130 -24.88 6.26 1.68
C PHE A 130 -23.84 6.13 2.81
N LYS A 131 -24.08 6.79 3.95
CA LYS A 131 -23.21 6.68 5.13
C LYS A 131 -23.14 5.24 5.63
N HIS A 132 -24.27 4.57 5.78
CA HIS A 132 -24.31 3.19 6.31
C HIS A 132 -23.77 2.17 5.31
N ILE A 133 -24.01 2.34 4.00
CA ILE A 133 -23.37 1.55 2.95
C ILE A 133 -21.85 1.65 3.06
N THR A 134 -21.34 2.88 3.20
CA THR A 134 -19.89 3.13 3.36
C THR A 134 -19.36 2.45 4.62
N LEU A 135 -20.01 2.62 5.77
CA LEU A 135 -19.61 1.98 7.02
C LEU A 135 -19.60 0.44 6.90
N TYR A 136 -20.61 -0.14 6.26
CA TYR A 136 -20.70 -1.57 6.02
C TYR A 136 -19.59 -2.09 5.09
N ASN A 137 -19.32 -1.37 4.00
CA ASN A 137 -18.23 -1.71 3.09
C ASN A 137 -16.86 -1.64 3.77
N HIS A 138 -16.71 -0.80 4.80
CA HIS A 138 -15.52 -0.78 5.64
C HIS A 138 -15.55 -1.79 6.81
N GLY A 139 -16.65 -2.51 7.03
CA GLY A 139 -16.79 -3.45 8.15
C GLY A 139 -17.00 -2.77 9.51
N MET A 140 -17.37 -1.49 9.51
CA MET A 140 -17.57 -0.68 10.71
C MET A 140 -19.00 -0.74 11.25
N TRP A 141 -19.94 -1.28 10.46
CA TRP A 141 -21.35 -1.33 10.81
C TRP A 141 -22.02 -2.52 10.10
N PRO A 142 -22.95 -3.25 10.73
CA PRO A 142 -23.47 -3.10 12.10
C PRO A 142 -22.39 -3.29 13.18
N HIS A 143 -22.54 -2.61 14.33
CA HIS A 143 -21.61 -2.76 15.46
C HIS A 143 -21.76 -4.18 16.00
N SER A 144 -20.83 -5.03 15.61
CA SER A 144 -20.51 -6.26 16.31
C SER A 144 -19.50 -5.91 17.42
N GLU A 145 -19.17 -6.83 18.33
CA GLU A 145 -18.44 -6.54 19.58
C GLU A 145 -17.13 -5.76 19.29
N ASP A 146 -16.62 -4.94 20.24
CA ASP A 146 -15.41 -4.12 20.03
C ASP A 146 -14.19 -4.93 19.52
N ALA A 147 -14.17 -6.24 19.79
CA ALA A 147 -13.19 -7.19 19.28
C ALA A 147 -13.24 -7.38 17.75
N ASP A 148 -14.41 -7.24 17.12
CA ASP A 148 -14.61 -7.46 15.69
C ASP A 148 -13.94 -6.38 14.84
N TYR A 149 -13.81 -5.16 15.37
CA TYR A 149 -12.99 -4.12 14.75
C TYR A 149 -11.53 -4.57 14.64
N ILE A 150 -10.95 -5.06 15.75
CA ILE A 150 -9.56 -5.49 15.76
C ILE A 150 -9.36 -6.68 14.81
N ILE A 151 -10.28 -7.64 14.81
CA ILE A 151 -10.25 -8.82 13.95
C ILE A 151 -10.34 -8.42 12.46
N ALA A 152 -11.19 -7.45 12.11
CA ALA A 152 -11.36 -7.01 10.72
C ALA A 152 -10.12 -6.29 10.14
N PHE A 153 -9.34 -5.62 11.00
CA PHE A 153 -8.10 -4.95 10.59
C PHE A 153 -6.85 -5.83 10.70
N GLN A 154 -6.96 -7.00 11.32
CA GLN A 154 -5.87 -7.98 11.33
C GLN A 154 -5.70 -8.59 9.95
N ALA A 155 -4.46 -8.67 9.48
CA ALA A 155 -4.14 -9.45 8.30
C ALA A 155 -4.54 -10.92 8.54
N LYS A 156 -4.92 -11.60 7.46
CA LYS A 156 -5.15 -13.05 7.54
C LYS A 156 -3.89 -13.72 8.11
N PRO A 157 -4.01 -14.61 9.11
CA PRO A 157 -2.85 -15.28 9.68
C PRO A 157 -2.12 -16.04 8.58
N LEU A 158 -0.79 -16.09 8.69
CA LEU A 158 0.04 -16.74 7.68
C LEU A 158 -0.22 -18.25 7.73
N ALA A 159 -0.20 -18.91 6.57
CA ALA A 159 -0.63 -20.31 6.47
C ALA A 159 0.19 -21.28 7.34
N ASN A 160 1.45 -20.96 7.63
CA ASN A 160 2.37 -21.79 8.40
C ASN A 160 2.86 -21.13 9.70
N GLU A 161 2.20 -20.06 10.13
CA GLU A 161 2.52 -19.37 11.39
C GLU A 161 2.49 -20.33 12.59
N GLY A 162 3.58 -20.41 13.35
CA GLY A 162 3.68 -21.23 14.56
C GLY A 162 3.67 -22.75 14.33
N LYS A 163 3.69 -23.24 13.07
CA LYS A 163 3.81 -24.68 12.79
C LYS A 163 5.22 -25.19 13.11
N PRO A 164 5.40 -26.45 13.55
CA PRO A 164 6.74 -27.01 13.70
C PRO A 164 7.47 -27.07 12.35
N TRP A 165 8.79 -27.06 12.39
CA TRP A 165 9.63 -27.13 11.19
C TRP A 165 9.81 -28.59 10.74
N ASN A 166 9.56 -28.84 9.46
CA ASN A 166 9.81 -30.13 8.82
C ASN A 166 11.12 -30.10 8.01
N ALA A 167 11.65 -31.28 7.67
CA ALA A 167 12.85 -31.38 6.82
C ALA A 167 12.63 -30.82 5.40
N GLU A 168 11.40 -30.86 4.90
CA GLU A 168 11.01 -30.24 3.62
C GLU A 168 11.07 -28.71 3.71
N ASP A 169 10.58 -28.13 4.82
CA ASP A 169 10.66 -26.68 5.07
C ASP A 169 12.11 -26.20 5.14
N ASP A 170 13.00 -26.99 5.76
CA ASP A 170 14.43 -26.68 5.86
C ASP A 170 15.13 -26.70 4.48
N ALA A 171 14.75 -27.62 3.60
CA ALA A 171 15.27 -27.69 2.24
C ALA A 171 14.79 -26.51 1.40
N GLU A 172 13.53 -26.12 1.56
CA GLU A 172 12.95 -24.98 0.88
C GLU A 172 13.55 -23.66 1.37
N LEU A 173 13.78 -23.51 2.69
CA LEU A 173 14.47 -22.37 3.25
C LEU A 173 15.86 -22.19 2.65
N LYS A 174 16.63 -23.28 2.49
CA LYS A 174 17.95 -23.24 1.83
C LYS A 174 17.83 -22.81 0.36
N ARG A 175 16.87 -23.39 -0.37
CA ARG A 175 16.62 -23.06 -1.78
C ARG A 175 16.28 -21.57 -1.95
N LEU A 176 15.42 -21.03 -1.08
CA LEU A 176 15.02 -19.63 -1.10
C LEU A 176 16.15 -18.70 -0.66
N ALA A 177 16.93 -19.08 0.35
CA ALA A 177 18.12 -18.36 0.77
C ALA A 177 19.13 -18.23 -0.38
N ASP A 178 19.44 -19.33 -1.08
CA ASP A 178 20.34 -19.30 -2.24
C ASP A 178 19.81 -18.41 -3.39
N HIS A 179 18.48 -18.28 -3.53
CA HIS A 179 17.87 -17.46 -4.56
C HIS A 179 17.89 -15.95 -4.24
N TYR A 180 17.53 -15.59 -3.00
CA TYR A 180 17.38 -14.19 -2.58
C TYR A 180 18.64 -13.57 -1.98
N ASP A 181 19.67 -14.38 -1.70
CA ASP A 181 20.92 -14.00 -1.03
C ASP A 181 20.71 -13.39 0.37
N PRO A 182 21.00 -14.12 1.46
CA PRO A 182 20.82 -13.65 2.84
C PRO A 182 21.66 -12.41 3.18
N ASP A 183 22.75 -12.17 2.46
CA ASP A 183 23.70 -11.08 2.73
C ASP A 183 23.32 -9.76 2.01
N PHE A 184 22.31 -9.77 1.14
CA PHE A 184 21.93 -8.62 0.33
C PHE A 184 20.52 -8.09 0.64
N GLY A 185 20.44 -6.89 1.22
CA GLY A 185 19.18 -6.18 1.45
C GLY A 185 18.38 -6.72 2.64
N ASP A 186 17.06 -6.87 2.46
CA ASP A 186 16.17 -7.53 3.42
C ASP A 186 15.46 -8.73 2.75
N PRO A 187 16.18 -9.85 2.57
CA PRO A 187 15.66 -11.02 1.86
C PRO A 187 14.59 -11.75 2.67
N TRP A 188 14.55 -11.54 3.98
CA TRP A 188 13.65 -12.23 4.90
C TRP A 188 12.19 -11.87 4.67
N LEU A 189 11.90 -10.66 4.18
CA LEU A 189 10.54 -10.27 3.79
C LEU A 189 9.97 -11.20 2.70
N TYR A 190 10.78 -11.55 1.70
CA TYR A 190 10.34 -12.40 0.59
C TYR A 190 10.34 -13.88 0.98
N ILE A 191 11.38 -14.33 1.69
CA ILE A 191 11.47 -15.72 2.14
C ILE A 191 10.31 -16.03 3.10
N SER A 192 10.02 -15.15 4.07
CA SER A 192 8.91 -15.31 5.01
C SER A 192 7.55 -15.32 4.32
N TRP A 193 7.37 -14.51 3.27
CA TRP A 193 6.17 -14.51 2.45
C TRP A 193 5.99 -15.83 1.69
N GLU A 194 7.03 -16.32 0.99
CA GLU A 194 6.96 -17.59 0.24
C GLU A 194 6.73 -18.79 1.17
N MET A 195 7.37 -18.79 2.35
CA MET A 195 7.18 -19.83 3.36
C MET A 195 5.88 -19.69 4.16
N GLN A 196 5.20 -18.55 4.03
CA GLN A 196 4.01 -18.18 4.80
C GLN A 196 4.25 -18.33 6.32
N ARG A 197 5.40 -17.83 6.80
CA ARG A 197 5.82 -17.81 8.21
C ARG A 197 6.23 -16.39 8.60
N THR A 198 6.41 -16.12 9.89
CA THR A 198 6.91 -14.81 10.34
C THR A 198 8.39 -14.64 9.99
N ILE A 199 8.83 -13.38 9.89
CA ILE A 199 10.21 -13.04 9.54
C ILE A 199 11.17 -13.59 10.60
N GLU A 200 10.81 -13.43 11.88
CA GLU A 200 11.60 -13.82 13.02
C GLU A 200 11.83 -15.34 13.05
N GLU A 201 10.77 -16.14 12.83
CA GLU A 201 10.87 -17.60 12.80
C GLU A 201 11.81 -18.10 11.70
N VAL A 202 11.71 -17.51 10.51
CA VAL A 202 12.51 -17.88 9.34
C VAL A 202 13.98 -17.51 9.55
N GLN A 203 14.24 -16.31 10.08
CA GLN A 203 15.59 -15.84 10.37
C GLN A 203 16.27 -16.70 11.44
N ASP A 204 15.57 -16.97 12.55
CA ASP A 204 16.09 -17.82 13.63
C ASP A 204 16.40 -19.22 13.14
N ARG A 205 15.52 -19.79 12.30
CA ARG A 205 15.76 -21.11 11.72
C ARG A 205 16.97 -21.11 10.78
N TYR A 206 17.11 -20.10 9.94
CA TYR A 206 18.26 -19.97 9.05
C TYR A 206 19.58 -19.87 9.84
N ILE A 207 19.59 -19.10 10.94
CA ILE A 207 20.76 -18.99 11.82
C ILE A 207 21.15 -20.38 12.36
N GLN A 208 20.17 -21.15 12.84
CA GLN A 208 20.41 -22.50 13.36
C GLN A 208 20.91 -23.48 12.29
N LEU A 209 20.36 -23.40 11.08
CA LEU A 209 20.57 -24.37 10.01
C LEU A 209 21.84 -24.11 9.19
N VAL A 210 22.20 -22.84 8.97
CA VAL A 210 23.27 -22.42 8.04
C VAL A 210 24.36 -21.64 8.77
N THR A 211 24.01 -20.57 9.48
CA THR A 211 24.99 -19.67 10.11
C THR A 211 25.80 -20.37 11.19
N ILE A 212 25.15 -20.97 12.19
CA ILE A 212 25.85 -21.65 13.29
C ILE A 212 26.74 -22.78 12.76
N PRO A 213 26.26 -23.72 11.91
CA PRO A 213 27.13 -24.76 11.36
C PRO A 213 28.30 -24.24 10.54
N LYS A 214 28.10 -23.17 9.75
CA LYS A 214 29.16 -22.55 8.93
C LYS A 214 30.29 -22.00 9.79
N TYR A 215 29.97 -21.37 10.92
CA TYR A 215 30.94 -20.73 11.80
C TYR A 215 31.37 -21.60 13.00
N ARG A 216 30.88 -22.84 13.11
CA ARG A 216 31.12 -23.71 14.27
C ARG A 216 32.60 -24.07 14.47
N SER A 217 33.36 -24.14 13.38
CA SER A 217 34.82 -24.39 13.41
C SER A 217 35.63 -23.15 13.75
N ASP A 218 35.02 -21.97 13.65
CA ASP A 218 35.74 -20.72 13.77
C ASP A 218 35.96 -20.41 15.24
N THR A 219 37.22 -20.15 15.59
CA THR A 219 37.58 -19.75 16.94
C THR A 219 37.35 -18.26 17.10
N CYS A 220 36.50 -17.86 18.05
CA CYS A 220 36.25 -16.46 18.32
C CYS A 220 37.19 -15.94 19.39
N GLU A 221 37.88 -14.83 19.11
CA GLU A 221 38.60 -14.09 20.12
C GLU A 221 37.62 -13.36 21.06
N ILE A 222 37.97 -13.22 22.33
CA ILE A 222 37.26 -12.31 23.24
C ILE A 222 37.56 -10.87 22.77
N ALA A 223 36.71 -10.34 21.90
CA ALA A 223 36.88 -9.01 21.35
C ALA A 223 36.54 -7.96 22.42
N VAL A 224 37.57 -7.28 22.93
CA VAL A 224 37.43 -6.07 23.74
C VAL A 224 37.37 -4.86 22.80
N THR A 225 36.21 -4.61 22.20
CA THR A 225 36.01 -3.40 21.40
C THR A 225 35.77 -2.20 22.30
N LYS A 226 36.78 -1.34 22.45
CA LYS A 226 36.62 0.01 22.99
C LYS A 226 36.14 0.93 21.87
N ALA A 227 34.89 1.36 21.90
CA ALA A 227 34.40 2.34 20.93
C ALA A 227 35.05 3.71 21.22
N TYR A 228 36.16 4.02 20.55
CA TYR A 228 36.88 5.29 20.75
C TYR A 228 36.16 6.48 20.11
N LYS A 229 35.28 6.23 19.14
CA LYS A 229 34.42 7.25 18.53
C LYS A 229 32.99 6.72 18.41
N PRO A 230 31.97 7.55 18.65
CA PRO A 230 30.60 7.18 18.31
C PRO A 230 30.57 6.92 16.80
N LEU A 231 30.14 5.73 16.38
CA LEU A 231 29.90 5.45 14.97
C LEU A 231 28.94 6.52 14.44
N LEU A 232 29.34 7.19 13.36
CA LEU A 232 28.54 8.21 12.67
C LEU A 232 27.29 7.56 12.06
N MET A 233 26.22 7.34 12.85
CA MET A 233 24.88 7.03 12.32
C MET A 233 23.74 7.56 13.19
N ASN A 234 22.72 8.05 12.46
CA ASN A 234 21.43 8.66 12.80
C ASN A 234 20.89 8.69 14.25
N ARG A 235 20.24 9.81 14.58
CA ARG A 235 19.64 10.26 15.87
C ARG A 235 18.67 9.28 16.58
N LYS A 236 18.36 8.11 16.00
CA LYS A 236 17.37 7.15 16.52
C LYS A 236 17.95 5.87 17.11
N PHE A 237 19.22 5.55 16.89
CA PHE A 237 19.85 4.44 17.61
C PHE A 237 20.34 4.94 18.97
N LYS A 238 19.74 4.43 20.05
CA LYS A 238 20.37 4.54 21.38
C LYS A 238 21.73 3.87 21.24
N LEU A 239 22.79 4.63 21.49
CA LEU A 239 24.16 4.12 21.53
C LEU A 239 24.17 2.80 22.30
N ASP A 240 24.53 1.70 21.63
CA ASP A 240 25.02 0.55 22.36
C ASP A 240 26.14 1.06 23.27
N PRO A 241 26.18 0.65 24.55
CA PRO A 241 27.16 1.18 25.49
C PRO A 241 28.56 1.14 24.86
N PRO A 242 29.43 2.14 25.09
CA PRO A 242 30.80 2.19 24.54
C PRO A 242 31.71 1.03 24.99
N PHE A 243 31.12 0.10 25.74
CA PHE A 243 31.64 -1.11 26.34
C PHE A 243 30.70 -2.29 25.98
N LEU A 244 30.35 -2.45 24.70
CA LEU A 244 29.68 -3.66 24.24
C LEU A 244 30.74 -4.74 24.06
N TYR A 245 30.69 -5.73 24.96
CA TYR A 245 31.52 -6.92 24.87
C TYR A 245 30.62 -8.07 24.44
N ILE A 246 30.80 -8.53 23.21
CA ILE A 246 30.09 -9.70 22.70
C ILE A 246 30.98 -10.89 22.99
N ILE A 247 30.58 -11.70 23.97
CA ILE A 247 31.23 -12.99 24.23
C ILE A 247 30.35 -14.04 23.55
N PRO A 248 30.81 -14.66 22.44
CA PRO A 248 30.04 -15.70 21.81
C PRO A 248 29.85 -16.88 22.77
N SER A 249 28.68 -17.51 22.72
CA SER A 249 28.38 -18.66 23.57
C SER A 249 29.33 -19.81 23.25
N LYS A 250 29.95 -20.39 24.30
CA LYS A 250 30.82 -21.58 24.20
C LYS A 250 30.11 -22.77 23.54
N GLU A 251 28.79 -22.84 23.67
CA GLU A 251 27.97 -23.90 23.08
C GLU A 251 27.96 -23.83 21.54
N ASN A 252 28.03 -22.61 20.99
CA ASN A 252 27.92 -22.35 19.56
C ASN A 252 29.27 -22.12 18.89
N PHE A 253 30.22 -21.47 19.59
CA PHE A 253 31.53 -21.12 19.03
C PHE A 253 32.66 -21.36 20.05
N PRO A 254 33.72 -22.10 19.69
CA PRO A 254 34.88 -22.26 20.55
C PRO A 254 35.62 -20.93 20.72
N LEU A 255 36.04 -20.63 21.95
CA LEU A 255 36.86 -19.44 22.22
C LEU A 255 38.31 -19.69 21.83
N THR A 256 38.95 -18.69 21.20
CA THR A 256 40.38 -18.72 20.92
C THR A 256 41.17 -18.72 22.23
N HIS A 257 42.27 -19.47 22.27
CA HIS A 257 43.22 -19.40 23.39
C HIS A 257 43.75 -17.98 23.57
N ILE A 258 43.85 -17.56 24.83
CA ILE A 258 44.38 -16.24 25.17
C ILE A 258 45.90 -16.33 25.27
N TYR A 259 46.58 -15.40 24.61
CA TYR A 259 48.04 -15.28 24.63
C TYR A 259 48.44 -13.98 25.33
N ARG A 260 49.48 -14.02 26.14
CA ARG A 260 49.93 -12.84 26.91
C ARG A 260 50.56 -11.78 26.01
N ASN A 261 51.28 -12.21 24.97
CA ASN A 261 51.97 -11.36 24.01
C ASN A 261 51.86 -11.96 22.61
N ARG A 262 52.05 -11.13 21.57
CA ARG A 262 52.00 -11.57 20.17
C ARG A 262 53.12 -12.56 19.80
N ASP A 263 54.27 -12.43 20.48
CA ASP A 263 55.48 -13.23 20.21
C ASP A 263 55.54 -14.51 21.07
N ASP A 264 54.87 -14.53 22.22
CA ASP A 264 54.80 -15.67 23.13
C ASP A 264 53.44 -16.35 23.01
N ARG A 265 53.39 -17.42 22.22
CA ARG A 265 52.17 -18.20 21.94
C ARG A 265 51.86 -19.26 23.01
N THR A 266 52.32 -19.06 24.24
CA THR A 266 51.91 -19.92 25.34
C THR A 266 50.48 -19.58 25.78
N PRO A 267 49.54 -20.54 25.75
CA PRO A 267 48.16 -20.30 26.17
C PRO A 267 48.13 -20.04 27.67
N VAL A 268 47.55 -18.90 28.06
CA VAL A 268 47.39 -18.49 29.47
C VAL A 268 45.93 -18.58 29.90
N GLN A 269 45.70 -18.81 31.19
CA GLN A 269 44.34 -18.83 31.73
C GLN A 269 43.74 -17.42 31.67
N PRO A 270 42.44 -17.28 31.33
CA PRO A 270 41.78 -15.97 31.28
C PRO A 270 41.85 -15.20 32.60
N GLU A 271 41.91 -15.91 33.72
CA GLU A 271 42.00 -15.37 35.08
C GLU A 271 43.29 -14.58 35.34
N ASP A 272 44.38 -14.93 34.65
CA ASP A 272 45.70 -14.31 34.80
C ASP A 272 45.88 -13.06 33.93
N VAL A 273 45.01 -12.90 32.91
CA VAL A 273 45.11 -11.82 31.92
C VAL A 273 44.12 -10.70 32.22
N PHE A 274 42.92 -11.03 32.70
CA PHE A 274 41.87 -10.04 32.96
C PHE A 274 41.85 -9.56 34.41
N SER A 275 41.69 -8.24 34.60
CA SER A 275 41.61 -7.65 35.93
C SER A 275 40.42 -8.18 36.74
N GLU A 276 40.54 -8.16 38.07
CA GLU A 276 39.43 -8.57 38.97
C GLU A 276 38.17 -7.73 38.75
N GLN A 277 38.34 -6.44 38.48
CA GLN A 277 37.23 -5.55 38.13
C GLN A 277 36.51 -6.03 36.86
N PHE A 278 37.25 -6.45 35.83
CA PHE A 278 36.65 -6.97 34.60
C PHE A 278 35.88 -8.28 34.83
N ARG A 279 36.44 -9.18 35.66
CA ARG A 279 35.81 -10.45 36.00
C ARG A 279 34.51 -10.27 36.78
N ALA A 280 34.43 -9.27 37.67
CA ALA A 280 33.24 -8.98 38.47
C ALA A 280 32.01 -8.57 37.63
N TYR A 281 32.21 -7.99 36.45
CA TYR A 281 31.13 -7.57 35.55
C TYR A 281 30.66 -8.67 34.58
N ARG A 282 31.18 -9.89 34.68
CA ARG A 282 30.94 -10.97 33.71
C ARG A 282 30.53 -12.26 34.40
N ARG A 283 29.83 -13.12 33.66
CA ARG A 283 29.51 -14.47 34.11
C ARG A 283 30.81 -15.27 34.20
N SER A 284 30.96 -16.05 35.26
CA SER A 284 32.16 -16.87 35.49
C SER A 284 32.39 -17.91 34.38
N GLU A 285 31.34 -18.30 33.66
CA GLU A 285 31.37 -19.19 32.50
C GLU A 285 32.22 -18.64 31.34
N CYS A 286 32.31 -17.32 31.19
CA CYS A 286 33.07 -16.67 30.13
C CYS A 286 34.60 -16.82 30.25
N PHE A 287 35.08 -17.28 31.40
CA PHE A 287 36.51 -17.44 31.70
C PHE A 287 36.94 -18.92 31.79
N LYS A 288 36.01 -19.85 31.54
CA LYS A 288 36.25 -21.29 31.60
C LYS A 288 36.39 -21.87 30.19
N ASN A 289 37.63 -22.04 29.73
CA ASN A 289 37.93 -22.76 28.50
C ASN A 289 37.50 -24.23 28.57
#